data_AF-A0A1D6P5Q7-F1
#
_entry.id   AF-A0A1D6P5Q7-F1
#
_cell.length_a   1.000
_cell.length_b   1.000
_cell.length_c   1.000
_cell.angle_alpha   90.00
_cell.angle_beta   90.00
_cell.angle_gamma   90.00
#
_symmetry.space_group_name_H-M   'P 1'
#
loop_
_entity.id
_entity.type
_entity.pdbx_description
1 polymer ?
#
loop_
_entity_poly.entity_id
_entity_poly.type
_entity_poly.pdbx_seq_one_letter_code
_entity_poly.pdbx_strand_id
1 'polypeptide(L)'
;MGLFPTDHVKSLVCLVTSLIVDRLLGCNYGETIRDAHIYLPSDPTEMMYLLGQCSTEDFNLASCQCAILSILYACSFYNERLCANNQILASVEQYILLNGGTFPYEINGSIMLTLLVHLYAFIRGLSHSCSIPHSPEAENTLFHLIIHKDWDLLVIRVHSVAIKWLFQKQEIMEPLAFQMLKFCRTFCEDETVMLSNSSQLVDMQMIAELALSGETTISSLLVSLLDQMLKEGTEDELFSVVSVIAEILMISPCSSDQFISCGIIGSFHGIYCLPYSSRSRTVCSYLIFNILCSANASTFGQEDEWLPLVLKVLLFCLFNLNLVSYIQIILLFAGY
;
A
#
# COMPACT_ATOMS: atom_id res chain seq x y z
N MET A 1 -7.68 4.78 -27.81
CA MET A 1 -7.03 3.85 -28.76
C MET A 1 -8.12 3.37 -29.70
N GLY A 2 -8.08 3.80 -30.95
CA GLY A 2 -9.04 3.45 -32.00
C GLY A 2 -8.31 3.34 -33.33
N LEU A 3 -8.98 2.93 -34.41
CA LEU A 3 -8.38 2.82 -35.74
C LEU A 3 -7.68 4.12 -36.13
N PHE A 4 -6.34 4.14 -36.03
CA PHE A 4 -5.57 5.32 -36.37
C PHE A 4 -5.50 5.46 -37.88
N PRO A 5 -5.65 6.68 -38.43
CA PRO A 5 -5.64 6.89 -39.87
C PRO A 5 -4.26 6.61 -40.49
N THR A 6 -3.17 6.69 -39.71
CA THR A 6 -1.80 6.39 -40.15
C THR A 6 -0.93 5.87 -39.00
N ASP A 7 0.14 5.15 -39.33
CA ASP A 7 1.15 4.70 -38.35
C ASP A 7 1.82 5.87 -37.63
N HIS A 8 2.01 7.00 -38.31
CA HIS A 8 2.54 8.22 -37.68
C HIS A 8 1.62 8.70 -36.55
N VAL A 9 0.30 8.69 -36.76
CA VAL A 9 -0.66 9.09 -35.72
C VAL A 9 -0.63 8.10 -34.55
N LYS A 10 -0.56 6.79 -34.84
CA LYS A 10 -0.39 5.76 -33.81
C LYS A 10 0.86 6.01 -32.96
N SER A 11 2.02 6.23 -33.59
CA SER A 11 3.28 6.49 -32.88
C SER A 11 3.22 7.74 -32.01
N LEU A 12 2.60 8.83 -32.50
CA LEU A 12 2.41 10.05 -31.71
C LEU A 12 1.52 9.81 -30.49
N VAL A 13 0.43 9.06 -30.65
CA VAL A 13 -0.47 8.72 -29.54
C VAL A 13 0.23 7.82 -28.52
N CYS A 14 0.99 6.82 -28.96
CA CYS A 14 1.80 5.99 -28.06
C CYS A 14 2.83 6.83 -27.30
N LEU A 15 3.49 7.80 -27.96
CA LEU A 15 4.42 8.69 -27.31
C LEU A 15 3.74 9.55 -26.24
N VAL A 16 2.62 10.19 -26.55
CA VAL A 16 1.86 10.99 -25.56
C VAL A 16 1.38 10.13 -24.41
N THR A 17 0.88 8.92 -24.70
CA THR A 17 0.45 7.96 -23.67
C THR A 17 1.62 7.55 -22.77
N SER A 18 2.80 7.32 -23.33
CA SER A 18 4.01 7.00 -22.56
C SER A 18 4.40 8.12 -21.59
N LEU A 19 4.30 9.38 -22.01
CA LEU A 19 4.59 10.54 -21.15
C LEU A 19 3.57 10.69 -20.02
N ILE A 20 2.30 10.42 -20.31
CA ILE A 20 1.24 10.40 -19.30
C ILE A 20 1.52 9.31 -18.27
N VAL A 21 1.88 8.11 -18.73
CA VAL A 21 2.18 6.96 -17.86
C VAL A 21 3.41 7.22 -17.00
N ASP A 22 4.49 7.76 -17.57
CA ASP A 22 5.69 8.14 -16.79
C ASP A 22 5.35 9.16 -15.68
N ARG A 23 4.50 10.14 -16.00
CA ARG A 23 4.07 11.15 -15.02
C ARG A 23 3.18 10.57 -13.91
N LEU A 24 2.42 9.53 -14.20
CA LEU A 24 1.45 8.95 -13.27
C LEU A 24 2.03 7.85 -12.40
N LEU A 25 2.77 6.93 -13.01
CA LEU A 25 3.27 5.71 -12.34
C LEU A 25 4.73 5.87 -11.90
N GLY A 26 5.43 6.87 -12.40
CA GLY A 26 6.84 7.11 -12.15
C GLY A 26 7.70 6.91 -13.40
N CYS A 27 8.91 7.46 -13.36
CA CYS A 27 9.86 7.35 -14.47
C CYS A 27 10.10 5.86 -14.80
N ASN A 28 10.11 5.53 -16.10
CA ASN A 28 10.40 4.22 -16.71
C ASN A 28 9.15 3.38 -17.04
N TYR A 29 7.98 3.68 -16.49
CA TYR A 29 6.76 2.93 -16.83
C TYR A 29 6.25 3.25 -18.25
N GLY A 30 6.48 4.47 -18.72
CA GLY A 30 6.21 4.85 -20.11
C GLY A 30 7.17 4.22 -21.11
N GLU A 31 8.35 3.78 -20.68
CA GLU A 31 9.34 3.12 -21.54
C GLU A 31 8.77 1.84 -22.14
N THR A 32 8.01 1.08 -21.35
CA THR A 32 7.28 -0.12 -21.81
C THR A 32 6.45 0.14 -23.06
N ILE A 33 5.80 1.31 -23.16
CA ILE A 33 4.98 1.70 -24.31
C ILE A 33 5.85 2.13 -25.48
N ARG A 34 6.95 2.85 -25.22
CA ARG A 34 7.89 3.28 -26.26
C ARG A 34 8.57 2.09 -26.91
N ASP A 35 8.92 1.06 -26.14
CA ASP A 35 9.58 -0.14 -26.64
C ASP A 35 8.62 -1.01 -27.46
N ALA A 36 7.36 -1.11 -27.03
CA ALA A 36 6.36 -1.96 -27.68
C ALA A 36 5.55 -1.28 -28.80
N HIS A 37 5.69 0.03 -29.03
CA HIS A 37 4.72 0.82 -29.83
C HIS A 37 4.47 0.31 -31.26
N ILE A 38 5.47 -0.32 -31.88
CA ILE A 38 5.37 -0.88 -33.23
C ILE A 38 4.38 -2.05 -33.23
N TYR A 39 4.49 -2.93 -32.24
CA TYR A 39 3.75 -4.17 -32.09
C TYR A 39 2.41 -4.01 -31.35
N LEU A 40 2.25 -2.91 -30.60
CA LEU A 40 1.03 -2.64 -29.85
C LEU A 40 -0.17 -2.46 -30.81
N PRO A 41 -1.27 -3.22 -30.67
CA PRO A 41 -2.42 -3.07 -31.56
C PRO A 41 -3.17 -1.77 -31.29
N SER A 42 -3.97 -1.31 -32.26
CA SER A 42 -4.76 -0.08 -32.09
C SER A 42 -6.15 -0.34 -31.50
N ASP A 43 -6.66 -1.55 -31.70
CA ASP A 43 -7.95 -2.01 -31.17
C ASP A 43 -7.79 -2.50 -29.72
N PRO A 44 -8.51 -1.92 -28.75
CA PRO A 44 -8.56 -2.41 -27.37
C PRO A 44 -8.92 -3.90 -27.25
N THR A 45 -9.76 -4.43 -28.14
CA THR A 45 -10.15 -5.85 -28.12
C THR A 45 -8.95 -6.74 -28.44
N GLU A 46 -8.15 -6.35 -29.42
CA GLU A 46 -6.91 -7.02 -29.78
C GLU A 46 -5.87 -6.89 -28.67
N MET A 47 -5.80 -5.75 -27.97
CA MET A 47 -4.96 -5.62 -26.77
C MET A 47 -5.34 -6.66 -25.71
N MET A 48 -6.63 -6.86 -25.43
CA MET A 48 -7.08 -7.86 -24.45
C MET A 48 -6.75 -9.28 -24.90
N TYR A 49 -6.85 -9.55 -26.20
CA TYR A 49 -6.47 -10.83 -26.78
C TYR A 49 -4.97 -11.10 -26.60
N LEU A 50 -4.10 -10.13 -26.92
CA LEU A 50 -2.64 -10.26 -26.74
C LEU A 50 -2.25 -10.38 -25.26
N LEU A 51 -2.94 -9.65 -24.37
CA LEU A 51 -2.70 -9.74 -22.93
C LEU A 51 -2.84 -11.17 -22.43
N GLY A 52 -3.88 -11.89 -22.87
CA GLY A 52 -4.14 -13.27 -22.47
C GLY A 52 -3.29 -14.35 -23.17
N GLN A 53 -2.27 -14.00 -23.97
CA GLN A 53 -1.43 -15.00 -24.65
C GLN A 53 -0.23 -15.46 -23.81
N CYS A 54 0.29 -16.64 -24.14
CA CYS A 54 1.55 -17.15 -23.61
C CYS A 54 2.73 -16.47 -24.30
N SER A 55 3.68 -15.93 -23.53
CA SER A 55 4.81 -15.13 -24.01
C SER A 55 6.18 -15.72 -23.65
N THR A 56 6.24 -17.00 -23.22
CA THR A 56 7.47 -17.66 -22.72
C THR A 56 8.67 -17.56 -23.67
N GLU A 57 8.42 -17.48 -24.98
CA GLU A 57 9.46 -17.42 -26.01
C GLU A 57 9.26 -16.22 -26.99
N ASP A 58 8.33 -15.32 -26.69
CA ASP A 58 8.03 -14.17 -27.54
C ASP A 58 8.25 -12.87 -26.78
N PHE A 59 9.45 -12.31 -26.94
CA PHE A 59 9.83 -11.04 -26.32
C PHE A 59 8.96 -9.88 -26.80
N ASN A 60 8.58 -9.84 -28.08
CA ASN A 60 7.77 -8.74 -28.61
C ASN A 60 6.37 -8.77 -28.01
N LEU A 61 5.79 -9.97 -27.85
CA LEU A 61 4.52 -10.16 -27.16
C LEU A 61 4.63 -9.76 -25.68
N ALA A 62 5.66 -10.22 -24.97
CA ALA A 62 5.82 -9.88 -23.56
C ALA A 62 6.00 -8.36 -23.35
N SER A 63 6.74 -7.70 -24.26
CA SER A 63 6.88 -6.24 -24.28
C SER A 63 5.54 -5.55 -24.51
N CYS A 64 4.73 -6.03 -25.46
CA CYS A 64 3.35 -5.56 -25.66
C CYS A 64 2.49 -5.74 -24.41
N GLN A 65 2.57 -6.90 -23.74
CA GLN A 65 1.79 -7.18 -22.54
C GLN A 65 2.16 -6.23 -21.41
N CYS A 66 3.45 -5.93 -21.22
CA CYS A 66 3.91 -4.95 -20.24
C CYS A 66 3.38 -3.53 -20.55
N ALA A 67 3.39 -3.13 -21.83
CA ALA A 67 2.81 -1.87 -22.27
C ALA A 67 1.28 -1.83 -22.04
N ILE A 68 0.57 -2.91 -22.36
CA ILE A 68 -0.88 -3.02 -22.16
C ILE A 68 -1.23 -2.91 -20.67
N LEU A 69 -0.51 -3.62 -19.80
CA LEU A 69 -0.69 -3.51 -18.35
C LEU A 69 -0.49 -2.07 -17.85
N SER A 70 0.57 -1.40 -18.32
CA SER A 70 0.86 -0.01 -17.98
C SER A 70 -0.27 0.95 -18.40
N ILE A 71 -0.77 0.78 -19.62
CA ILE A 71 -1.89 1.59 -20.16
C ILE A 71 -3.16 1.34 -19.35
N LEU A 72 -3.53 0.07 -19.13
CA LEU A 72 -4.75 -0.30 -18.40
C LEU A 72 -4.72 0.22 -16.96
N TYR A 73 -3.58 0.10 -16.29
CA TYR A 73 -3.44 0.60 -14.93
C TYR A 73 -3.45 2.13 -14.90
N ALA A 74 -2.82 2.83 -15.84
CA ALA A 74 -2.92 4.29 -15.93
C ALA A 74 -4.37 4.76 -16.18
N CYS A 75 -5.14 4.05 -17.02
CA CYS A 75 -6.55 4.35 -17.27
C CYS A 75 -7.42 4.25 -16.00
N SER A 76 -7.06 3.35 -15.07
CA SER A 76 -7.81 3.16 -13.81
C SER A 76 -7.95 4.44 -12.99
N PHE A 77 -6.95 5.33 -13.02
CA PHE A 77 -6.94 6.58 -12.25
C PHE A 77 -7.89 7.67 -12.80
N TYR A 78 -8.35 7.54 -14.05
CA TYR A 78 -9.26 8.50 -14.68
C TYR A 78 -10.67 7.94 -14.89
N ASN A 79 -10.94 6.74 -14.37
CA ASN A 79 -12.17 5.99 -14.67
C ASN A 79 -12.41 5.77 -16.18
N GLU A 80 -11.36 5.88 -16.98
CA GLU A 80 -11.40 5.60 -18.41
C GLU A 80 -11.31 4.09 -18.64
N ARG A 81 -12.17 3.55 -19.50
CA ARG A 81 -12.24 2.10 -19.75
C ARG A 81 -12.03 1.81 -21.22
N LEU A 82 -10.90 1.16 -21.52
CA LEU A 82 -10.61 0.67 -22.88
C LEU A 82 -11.48 -0.55 -23.22
N CYS A 83 -11.77 -1.40 -22.21
CA CYS A 83 -12.62 -2.58 -22.31
C CYS A 83 -13.47 -2.74 -21.04
N ALA A 84 -14.44 -3.65 -21.07
CA ALA A 84 -15.25 -3.97 -19.90
C ALA A 84 -14.42 -4.70 -18.82
N ASN A 85 -14.70 -4.44 -17.53
CA ASN A 85 -13.91 -4.98 -16.41
C ASN A 85 -13.83 -6.51 -16.41
N ASN A 86 -14.90 -7.20 -16.84
CA ASN A 86 -14.90 -8.66 -16.95
C ASN A 86 -13.96 -9.17 -18.04
N GLN A 87 -13.85 -8.45 -19.17
CA GLN A 87 -12.92 -8.77 -20.24
C GLN A 87 -11.49 -8.53 -19.81
N ILE A 88 -11.21 -7.39 -19.15
CA ILE A 88 -9.88 -7.11 -18.62
C ILE A 88 -9.49 -8.18 -17.58
N LEU A 89 -10.39 -8.52 -16.65
CA LEU A 89 -10.13 -9.55 -15.65
C LEU A 89 -9.82 -10.89 -16.30
N ALA A 90 -10.63 -11.34 -17.26
CA ALA A 90 -10.42 -12.61 -17.95
C ALA A 90 -9.06 -12.66 -18.66
N SER A 91 -8.66 -11.59 -19.35
CA SER A 91 -7.36 -11.51 -20.01
C SER A 91 -6.20 -11.49 -19.02
N VAL A 92 -6.33 -10.78 -17.89
CA VAL A 92 -5.31 -10.76 -16.83
C VAL A 92 -5.19 -12.14 -16.15
N GLU A 93 -6.30 -12.80 -15.87
CA GLU A 93 -6.30 -14.16 -15.30
C GLU A 93 -5.68 -15.17 -16.26
N GLN A 94 -6.02 -15.08 -17.54
CA GLN A 94 -5.41 -15.90 -18.57
C GLN A 94 -3.90 -15.66 -18.68
N TYR A 95 -3.46 -14.39 -18.62
CA TYR A 95 -2.03 -14.06 -18.56
C TYR A 95 -1.34 -14.74 -17.38
N ILE A 96 -1.92 -14.63 -16.17
CA ILE A 96 -1.37 -15.22 -14.95
C ILE A 96 -1.23 -16.74 -15.09
N LEU A 97 -2.26 -17.42 -15.59
CA LEU A 97 -2.29 -18.87 -15.75
C LEU A 97 -1.30 -19.38 -16.78
N LEU A 98 -1.19 -18.70 -17.94
CA LEU A 98 -0.33 -19.17 -19.03
C LEU A 98 1.14 -18.83 -18.81
N ASN A 99 1.44 -17.70 -18.19
CA ASN A 99 2.81 -17.21 -18.05
C ASN A 99 3.39 -17.50 -16.67
N GLY A 100 2.59 -17.79 -15.63
CA GLY A 100 3.08 -18.32 -14.34
C GLY A 100 4.24 -17.54 -13.70
N GLY A 101 4.39 -16.24 -14.01
CA GLY A 101 5.52 -15.41 -13.57
C GLY A 101 6.88 -15.74 -14.20
N THR A 102 6.92 -16.46 -15.32
CA THR A 102 8.06 -16.49 -16.23
C THR A 102 8.10 -15.18 -17.00
N PHE A 103 8.82 -14.20 -16.47
CA PHE A 103 9.09 -12.95 -17.17
C PHE A 103 10.35 -13.13 -18.04
N PRO A 104 10.32 -12.77 -19.33
CA PRO A 104 11.53 -12.77 -20.16
C PRO A 104 12.64 -11.94 -19.51
N TYR A 105 13.88 -12.41 -19.57
CA TYR A 105 15.03 -11.79 -18.88
C TYR A 105 15.23 -10.31 -19.21
N GLU A 106 14.86 -9.90 -20.42
CA GLU A 106 15.01 -8.54 -20.94
C GLU A 106 13.92 -7.58 -20.46
N ILE A 107 12.81 -8.10 -19.91
CA ILE A 107 11.77 -7.28 -19.29
C ILE A 107 12.04 -7.22 -17.80
N ASN A 108 11.95 -6.03 -17.23
CA ASN A 108 12.05 -5.88 -15.79
C ASN A 108 10.86 -6.60 -15.10
N GLY A 109 11.09 -7.84 -14.66
CA GLY A 109 10.06 -8.70 -14.07
C GLY A 109 9.37 -8.06 -12.86
N SER A 110 10.08 -7.21 -12.11
CA SER A 110 9.50 -6.46 -10.99
C SER A 110 8.45 -5.45 -11.44
N ILE A 111 8.68 -4.75 -12.56
CA ILE A 111 7.72 -3.79 -13.15
C ILE A 111 6.47 -4.53 -13.61
N MET A 112 6.65 -5.63 -14.35
CA MET A 112 5.53 -6.39 -14.89
C MET A 112 4.68 -7.00 -13.78
N LEU A 113 5.32 -7.59 -12.76
CA LEU A 113 4.61 -8.13 -11.60
C LEU A 113 3.89 -7.03 -10.80
N THR A 114 4.53 -5.88 -10.59
CA THR A 114 3.93 -4.76 -9.85
C THR A 114 2.67 -4.24 -10.56
N LEU A 115 2.73 -4.02 -11.88
CA LEU A 115 1.56 -3.62 -12.68
C LEU A 115 0.46 -4.68 -12.66
N LEU A 116 0.83 -5.95 -12.76
CA LEU A 116 -0.10 -7.07 -12.75
C LEU A 116 -0.86 -7.18 -11.43
N VAL A 117 -0.14 -7.11 -10.30
CA VAL A 117 -0.72 -7.14 -8.95
C VAL A 117 -1.68 -5.98 -8.75
N HIS A 118 -1.25 -4.75 -9.09
CA HIS A 118 -2.07 -3.56 -8.90
C HIS A 118 -3.32 -3.55 -9.78
N LEU A 119 -3.20 -3.93 -11.05
CA LEU A 119 -4.34 -4.00 -11.96
C LEU A 119 -5.32 -5.11 -11.56
N TYR A 120 -4.82 -6.29 -11.20
CA TYR A 120 -5.66 -7.39 -10.73
C TYR A 120 -6.42 -7.01 -9.46
N ALA A 121 -5.71 -6.48 -8.46
CA ALA A 121 -6.29 -6.04 -7.20
C ALA A 121 -7.32 -4.92 -7.41
N PHE A 122 -7.04 -3.96 -8.30
CA PHE A 122 -8.00 -2.90 -8.64
C PHE A 122 -9.31 -3.47 -9.20
N ILE A 123 -9.24 -4.32 -10.22
CA ILE A 123 -10.43 -4.88 -10.87
C ILE A 123 -11.22 -5.76 -9.90
N ARG A 124 -10.52 -6.56 -9.08
CA ARG A 124 -11.16 -7.39 -8.04
C ARG A 124 -11.76 -6.57 -6.91
N GLY A 125 -11.14 -5.46 -6.52
CA GLY A 125 -11.68 -4.51 -5.57
C GLY A 125 -12.95 -3.82 -6.09
N LEU A 126 -13.02 -3.47 -7.38
CA LEU A 126 -14.26 -2.99 -8.01
C LEU A 126 -15.35 -4.07 -8.05
N SER A 127 -14.97 -5.35 -8.13
CA SER A 127 -15.91 -6.46 -8.32
C SER A 127 -16.75 -6.78 -7.08
N HIS A 128 -16.40 -6.23 -5.92
CA HIS A 128 -17.21 -6.36 -4.69
C HIS A 128 -18.63 -5.79 -4.86
N SER A 129 -18.84 -4.88 -5.82
CA SER A 129 -20.17 -4.35 -6.15
C SER A 129 -20.90 -5.06 -7.30
N CYS A 130 -20.21 -5.88 -8.12
CA CYS A 130 -20.72 -6.29 -9.44
C CYS A 130 -20.66 -7.80 -9.76
N SER A 131 -20.32 -8.67 -8.80
CA SER A 131 -20.33 -10.14 -8.98
C SER A 131 -19.62 -10.66 -10.25
N ILE A 132 -18.45 -10.09 -10.56
CA ILE A 132 -17.67 -10.54 -11.73
C ILE A 132 -17.09 -11.94 -11.42
N PRO A 133 -17.36 -12.97 -12.24
CA PRO A 133 -16.74 -14.28 -12.06
C PRO A 133 -15.23 -14.15 -12.19
N HIS A 134 -14.49 -14.87 -11.36
CA HIS A 134 -13.02 -14.84 -11.30
C HIS A 134 -12.47 -16.25 -11.17
N SER A 135 -11.23 -16.44 -11.59
CA SER A 135 -10.52 -17.71 -11.50
C SER A 135 -9.76 -17.81 -10.17
N PRO A 136 -10.14 -18.75 -9.27
CA PRO A 136 -9.40 -18.98 -8.02
C PRO A 136 -8.00 -19.54 -8.30
N GLU A 137 -7.82 -20.27 -9.40
CA GLU A 137 -6.50 -20.79 -9.79
C GLU A 137 -5.57 -19.64 -10.17
N ALA A 138 -6.04 -18.65 -10.94
CA ALA A 138 -5.26 -17.47 -11.30
C ALA A 138 -4.92 -16.64 -10.05
N GLU A 139 -5.87 -16.46 -9.12
CA GLU A 139 -5.63 -15.77 -7.85
C GLU A 139 -4.52 -16.45 -7.03
N ASN A 140 -4.60 -17.78 -6.86
CA ASN A 140 -3.61 -18.56 -6.14
C ASN A 140 -2.22 -18.48 -6.80
N THR A 141 -2.16 -18.53 -8.13
CA THR A 141 -0.91 -18.32 -8.86
C THR A 141 -0.35 -16.92 -8.61
N LEU A 142 -1.18 -15.87 -8.63
CA LEU A 142 -0.74 -14.50 -8.33
C LEU A 142 -0.20 -14.38 -6.90
N PHE A 143 -0.86 -14.96 -5.90
CA PHE A 143 -0.39 -14.95 -4.52
C PHE A 143 0.95 -15.68 -4.38
N HIS A 144 1.12 -16.82 -5.05
CA HIS A 144 2.41 -17.50 -5.10
C HIS A 144 3.51 -16.60 -5.70
N LEU A 145 3.21 -15.81 -6.74
CA LEU A 145 4.16 -14.85 -7.28
C LEU A 145 4.49 -13.72 -6.30
N ILE A 146 3.49 -13.16 -5.61
CA ILE A 146 3.68 -12.13 -4.57
C ILE A 146 4.58 -12.61 -3.42
N ILE A 147 4.50 -13.90 -3.06
CA ILE A 147 5.28 -14.49 -1.97
C ILE A 147 6.72 -14.79 -2.40
N HIS A 148 6.93 -15.25 -3.64
CA HIS A 148 8.21 -15.85 -4.05
C HIS A 148 9.03 -15.02 -5.06
N LYS A 149 8.50 -13.89 -5.54
CA LYS A 149 9.19 -13.00 -6.49
C LYS A 149 9.35 -11.60 -5.91
N ASP A 150 10.36 -10.90 -6.40
CA ASP A 150 10.57 -9.50 -6.04
C ASP A 150 9.48 -8.64 -6.68
N TRP A 151 8.72 -7.96 -5.82
CA TRP A 151 7.78 -6.92 -6.19
C TRP A 151 7.81 -5.82 -5.13
N ASP A 152 7.32 -4.64 -5.51
CA ASP A 152 7.28 -3.50 -4.61
C ASP A 152 5.92 -2.83 -4.70
N LEU A 153 5.22 -2.82 -3.56
CA LEU A 153 3.88 -2.26 -3.49
C LEU A 153 3.89 -0.75 -3.75
N LEU A 154 4.96 -0.06 -3.37
CA LEU A 154 5.01 1.39 -3.23
C LEU A 154 5.84 2.09 -4.31
N VAL A 155 6.45 1.34 -5.24
CA VAL A 155 7.27 1.92 -6.32
C VAL A 155 6.47 2.78 -7.29
N ILE A 156 5.16 2.52 -7.42
CA ILE A 156 4.25 3.29 -8.27
C ILE A 156 3.12 3.90 -7.48
N ARG A 157 2.49 4.92 -8.07
CA ARG A 157 1.22 5.43 -7.57
C ARG A 157 0.20 4.29 -7.45
N VAL A 158 -0.39 4.17 -6.26
CA VAL A 158 -1.36 3.11 -5.99
C VAL A 158 -2.80 3.63 -5.96
N HIS A 159 -3.74 2.81 -6.42
CA HIS A 159 -5.17 3.09 -6.30
C HIS A 159 -5.71 2.55 -4.95
N SER A 160 -6.51 3.34 -4.23
CA SER A 160 -7.07 2.96 -2.91
C SER A 160 -7.86 1.66 -2.94
N VAL A 161 -8.70 1.46 -3.97
CA VAL A 161 -9.43 0.21 -4.23
C VAL A 161 -8.49 -1.02 -4.30
N ALA A 162 -7.31 -0.89 -4.94
CA ALA A 162 -6.36 -1.99 -5.04
C ALA A 162 -5.71 -2.30 -3.68
N ILE A 163 -5.25 -1.27 -2.96
CA ILE A 163 -4.72 -1.44 -1.59
C ILE A 163 -5.77 -2.08 -0.68
N LYS A 164 -6.99 -1.54 -0.67
CA LYS A 164 -8.09 -2.08 0.15
C LYS A 164 -8.28 -3.57 -0.08
N TRP A 165 -8.31 -3.99 -1.35
CA TRP A 165 -8.47 -5.40 -1.69
C TRP A 165 -7.27 -6.26 -1.26
N LEU A 166 -6.04 -5.79 -1.46
CA LEU A 166 -4.82 -6.51 -1.05
C LEU A 166 -4.79 -6.74 0.47
N PHE A 167 -5.05 -5.70 1.25
CA PHE A 167 -5.10 -5.76 2.73
C PHE A 167 -6.38 -6.42 3.29
N GLN A 168 -7.15 -7.11 2.45
CA GLN A 168 -8.22 -8.02 2.86
C GLN A 168 -7.82 -9.50 2.71
N LYS A 169 -6.64 -9.79 2.13
CA LYS A 169 -6.21 -11.15 1.80
C LYS A 169 -5.25 -11.70 2.85
N GLN A 170 -5.69 -12.76 3.53
CA GLN A 170 -4.89 -13.41 4.57
C GLN A 170 -3.67 -14.14 4.00
N GLU A 171 -3.81 -14.66 2.78
CA GLU A 171 -2.83 -15.50 2.09
C GLU A 171 -1.51 -14.78 1.78
N ILE A 172 -1.55 -13.44 1.68
CA ILE A 172 -0.40 -12.60 1.34
C ILE A 172 -0.03 -11.63 2.48
N MET A 173 -0.47 -11.90 3.71
CA MET A 173 -0.22 -10.98 4.84
C MET A 173 1.26 -10.84 5.19
N GLU A 174 2.04 -11.92 5.07
CA GLU A 174 3.49 -11.86 5.33
C GLU A 174 4.24 -10.94 4.35
N PRO A 175 4.11 -11.08 3.02
CA PRO A 175 4.73 -10.14 2.10
C PRO A 175 4.17 -8.72 2.26
N LEU A 176 2.88 -8.54 2.59
CA LEU A 176 2.32 -7.21 2.89
C LEU A 176 2.89 -6.60 4.17
N ALA A 177 3.20 -7.40 5.20
CA ALA A 177 3.89 -6.95 6.40
C ALA A 177 5.27 -6.37 6.05
N PHE A 178 6.02 -7.06 5.19
CA PHE A 178 7.32 -6.59 4.71
C PHE A 178 7.20 -5.26 3.94
N GLN A 179 6.23 -5.14 3.03
CA GLN A 179 5.98 -3.91 2.27
C GLN A 179 5.56 -2.75 3.20
N MET A 180 4.74 -3.02 4.21
CA MET A 180 4.32 -2.02 5.20
C MET A 180 5.48 -1.61 6.12
N LEU A 181 6.36 -2.53 6.51
CA LEU A 181 7.56 -2.17 7.26
C LEU A 181 8.51 -1.31 6.43
N LYS A 182 8.68 -1.64 5.14
CA LYS A 182 9.44 -0.82 4.19
C LYS A 182 8.83 0.58 4.06
N PHE A 183 7.50 0.69 3.94
CA PHE A 183 6.79 1.97 3.97
C PHE A 183 7.15 2.81 5.19
N CYS A 184 7.08 2.21 6.39
CA CYS A 184 7.38 2.91 7.64
C CYS A 184 8.80 3.46 7.68
N ARG A 185 9.78 2.69 7.18
CA ARG A 185 11.18 3.12 7.10
C ARG A 185 11.33 4.31 6.16
N THR A 186 10.82 4.19 4.94
CA THR A 186 10.92 5.25 3.92
C THR A 186 10.22 6.54 4.36
N PHE A 187 9.06 6.43 5.02
CA PHE A 187 8.35 7.59 5.58
C PHE A 187 9.22 8.43 6.54
N CYS A 188 10.04 7.77 7.37
CA CYS A 188 10.91 8.47 8.32
C CYS A 188 12.21 9.00 7.70
N GLU A 189 12.68 8.38 6.61
CA GLU A 189 13.86 8.85 5.87
C GLU A 189 13.57 10.13 5.06
N ASP A 190 12.34 10.25 4.53
CA ASP A 190 11.92 11.31 3.61
C ASP A 190 11.67 12.70 4.24
N GLU A 191 11.70 12.85 5.57
CA GLU A 191 11.67 14.20 6.21
C GLU A 191 12.86 15.07 5.75
N THR A 192 13.93 14.47 5.21
CA THR A 192 15.11 15.19 4.69
C THR A 192 15.15 15.36 3.16
N VAL A 193 14.26 14.71 2.38
CA VAL A 193 14.35 14.60 0.90
C VAL A 193 13.06 15.07 0.18
N MET A 194 12.15 15.73 0.89
CA MET A 194 10.82 16.25 0.47
C MET A 194 10.77 17.23 -0.73
N LEU A 195 11.78 17.34 -1.60
CA LEU A 195 11.80 18.32 -2.70
C LEU A 195 12.09 17.80 -4.12
N SER A 196 12.39 16.51 -4.36
CA SER A 196 12.85 16.12 -5.72
C SER A 196 11.95 15.26 -6.60
N ASN A 197 10.96 14.48 -6.13
CA ASN A 197 10.10 13.71 -7.05
C ASN A 197 8.67 13.50 -6.52
N SER A 198 7.75 14.38 -6.92
CA SER A 198 6.35 14.41 -6.47
C SER A 198 5.44 13.30 -7.03
N SER A 199 5.99 12.14 -7.42
CA SER A 199 5.22 11.06 -8.07
C SER A 199 5.27 9.72 -7.33
N GLN A 200 6.01 9.60 -6.22
CA GLN A 200 6.43 8.29 -5.67
C GLN A 200 5.92 7.90 -4.29
N LEU A 201 5.10 8.69 -3.60
CA LEU A 201 4.64 8.30 -2.26
C LEU A 201 3.20 7.82 -2.29
N VAL A 202 2.98 6.62 -1.74
CA VAL A 202 1.64 6.23 -1.31
C VAL A 202 1.09 7.33 -0.43
N ASP A 203 -0.08 7.82 -0.82
CA ASP A 203 -0.72 8.94 -0.16
C ASP A 203 -1.02 8.56 1.30
N MET A 204 -0.32 9.19 2.23
CA MET A 204 -0.51 8.96 3.66
C MET A 204 -1.98 9.18 4.05
N GLN A 205 -2.67 10.09 3.35
CA GLN A 205 -4.10 10.32 3.53
C GLN A 205 -4.93 9.10 3.15
N MET A 206 -4.57 8.40 2.07
CA MET A 206 -5.21 7.14 1.67
C MET A 206 -5.03 6.05 2.73
N ILE A 207 -3.82 5.90 3.28
CA ILE A 207 -3.57 4.91 4.33
C ILE A 207 -4.37 5.23 5.60
N ALA A 208 -4.46 6.51 5.97
CA ALA A 208 -5.25 6.95 7.11
C ALA A 208 -6.76 6.67 6.92
N GLU A 209 -7.31 6.93 5.73
CA GLU A 209 -8.70 6.62 5.38
C GLU A 209 -8.97 5.11 5.43
N LEU A 210 -8.04 4.29 4.92
CA LEU A 210 -8.19 2.83 4.95
C LEU A 210 -8.09 2.27 6.38
N ALA A 211 -7.21 2.82 7.21
CA ALA A 211 -7.12 2.50 8.63
C ALA A 211 -8.41 2.87 9.38
N LEU A 212 -9.00 4.04 9.07
CA LEU A 212 -10.27 4.48 9.65
C LEU A 212 -11.43 3.53 9.28
N SER A 213 -11.47 3.07 8.03
CA SER A 213 -12.59 2.26 7.53
C SER A 213 -12.81 0.96 8.32
N GLY A 214 -11.77 0.43 8.97
CA GLY A 214 -11.81 -0.86 9.67
C GLY A 214 -12.03 -2.08 8.77
N GLU A 215 -12.19 -1.89 7.46
CA GLU A 215 -12.42 -2.96 6.49
C GLU A 215 -11.12 -3.63 5.99
N THR A 216 -9.97 -3.10 6.42
CA THR A 216 -8.64 -3.59 6.02
C THR A 216 -7.86 -4.05 7.24
N THR A 217 -6.87 -4.92 7.02
CA THR A 217 -5.98 -5.39 8.09
C THR A 217 -4.87 -4.38 8.42
N ILE A 218 -4.85 -3.18 7.83
CA ILE A 218 -3.76 -2.20 7.99
C ILE A 218 -3.49 -1.90 9.47
N SER A 219 -4.52 -1.55 10.24
CA SER A 219 -4.36 -1.24 11.68
C SER A 219 -3.82 -2.45 12.45
N SER A 220 -4.38 -3.64 12.22
CA SER A 220 -3.90 -4.88 12.86
C SER A 220 -2.47 -5.25 12.47
N LEU A 221 -2.09 -4.97 11.22
CA LEU A 221 -0.76 -5.24 10.69
C LEU A 221 0.27 -4.29 11.31
N LEU A 222 -0.04 -2.99 11.41
CA LEU A 222 0.83 -2.01 12.06
C LEU A 222 1.03 -2.33 13.54
N VAL A 223 -0.02 -2.75 14.25
CA VAL A 223 0.11 -3.22 15.65
C VAL A 223 0.95 -4.50 15.73
N SER A 224 0.73 -5.45 14.82
CA SER A 224 1.53 -6.69 14.76
C SER A 224 3.00 -6.43 14.48
N LEU A 225 3.30 -5.49 13.57
CA LEU A 225 4.66 -5.02 13.30
C LEU A 225 5.26 -4.37 14.54
N LEU A 226 4.53 -3.49 15.23
CA LEU A 226 4.98 -2.87 16.47
C LEU A 226 5.36 -3.94 17.51
N ASP A 227 4.51 -4.94 17.72
CA ASP A 227 4.79 -6.08 18.62
C ASP A 227 6.00 -6.90 18.21
N GLN A 228 6.21 -7.08 16.90
CA GLN A 228 7.36 -7.79 16.38
C GLN A 228 8.66 -7.01 16.66
N MET A 229 8.70 -5.71 16.36
CA MET A 229 9.87 -4.86 16.64
C MET A 229 10.16 -4.80 18.14
N LEU A 230 9.12 -4.88 18.97
CA LEU A 230 9.25 -4.94 20.42
C LEU A 230 9.96 -6.21 20.92
N LYS A 231 9.67 -7.35 20.28
CA LYS A 231 10.28 -8.65 20.61
C LYS A 231 11.71 -8.74 20.08
N GLU A 232 11.97 -8.17 18.90
CA GLU A 232 13.27 -8.20 18.24
C GLU A 232 14.25 -7.16 18.80
N GLY A 233 13.76 -6.10 19.45
CA GLY A 233 14.60 -5.06 20.04
C GLY A 233 15.10 -4.02 19.03
N THR A 234 14.47 -3.90 17.87
CA THR A 234 14.87 -3.01 16.77
C THR A 234 14.31 -1.60 16.98
N GLU A 235 14.98 -0.77 17.79
CA GLU A 235 14.47 0.56 18.16
C GLU A 235 14.18 1.49 16.97
N ASP A 236 15.02 1.48 15.94
CA ASP A 236 14.84 2.36 14.77
C ASP A 236 13.61 1.97 13.94
N GLU A 237 13.35 0.67 13.80
CA GLU A 237 12.19 0.13 13.09
C GLU A 237 10.91 0.33 13.92
N LEU A 238 11.00 0.16 15.24
CA LEU A 238 9.94 0.53 16.17
C LEU A 238 9.57 2.01 16.02
N PHE A 239 10.57 2.91 16.04
CA PHE A 239 10.35 4.34 15.84
C PHE A 239 9.66 4.63 14.50
N SER A 240 10.05 3.91 13.45
CA SER A 240 9.45 4.05 12.12
C SER A 240 7.97 3.69 12.11
N VAL A 241 7.60 2.54 12.69
CA VAL A 241 6.21 2.08 12.80
C VAL A 241 5.37 3.04 13.65
N VAL A 242 5.88 3.45 14.81
CA VAL A 242 5.18 4.38 15.72
C VAL A 242 4.93 5.73 15.03
N SER A 243 5.88 6.21 14.22
CA SER A 243 5.76 7.48 13.50
C SER A 243 4.65 7.43 12.43
N VAL A 244 4.55 6.32 11.68
CA VAL A 244 3.44 6.11 10.75
C VAL A 244 2.09 6.05 11.47
N ILE A 245 1.99 5.31 12.57
CA ILE A 245 0.74 5.26 13.35
C ILE A 245 0.38 6.66 13.86
N ALA A 246 1.35 7.42 14.38
CA ALA A 246 1.14 8.79 14.82
C ALA A 246 0.60 9.68 13.68
N GLU A 247 1.19 9.60 12.49
CA GLU A 247 0.73 10.37 11.33
C GLU A 247 -0.68 9.96 10.88
N ILE A 248 -1.02 8.66 10.90
CA ILE A 248 -2.41 8.20 10.66
C ILE A 248 -3.38 8.88 11.63
N LEU A 249 -3.04 8.91 12.92
CA LEU A 249 -3.89 9.51 13.94
C LEU A 249 -3.94 11.04 13.87
N MET A 250 -2.90 11.68 13.35
CA MET A 250 -2.92 13.12 13.08
C MET A 250 -3.89 13.46 11.94
N ILE A 251 -3.91 12.65 10.87
CA ILE A 251 -4.81 12.84 9.72
C ILE A 251 -6.24 12.41 10.07
N SER A 252 -6.39 11.27 10.75
CA SER A 252 -7.67 10.67 11.11
C SER A 252 -7.67 10.22 12.58
N PRO A 253 -7.94 11.14 13.53
CA PRO A 253 -7.94 10.83 14.96
C PRO A 253 -8.94 9.74 15.35
N CYS A 254 -10.07 9.64 14.63
CA CYS A 254 -11.07 8.61 14.86
C CYS A 254 -10.56 7.18 14.59
N SER A 255 -9.43 7.01 13.89
CA SER A 255 -8.80 5.70 13.68
C SER A 255 -8.24 5.10 14.98
N SER A 256 -8.14 5.88 16.07
CA SER A 256 -7.74 5.41 17.39
C SER A 256 -8.57 4.22 17.87
N ASP A 257 -9.88 4.21 17.62
CA ASP A 257 -10.76 3.09 17.99
C ASP A 257 -10.33 1.78 17.30
N GLN A 258 -9.86 1.87 16.04
CA GLN A 258 -9.38 0.71 15.28
C GLN A 258 -8.07 0.17 15.87
N PHE A 259 -7.12 1.05 16.21
CA PHE A 259 -5.87 0.62 16.84
C PHE A 259 -6.09 0.03 18.24
N ILE A 260 -7.02 0.58 19.03
CA ILE A 260 -7.43 0.01 20.31
C ILE A 260 -7.99 -1.39 20.11
N SER A 261 -8.94 -1.56 19.18
CA SER A 261 -9.54 -2.88 18.89
C SER A 261 -8.53 -3.92 18.39
N CYS A 262 -7.41 -3.46 17.81
CA CYS A 262 -6.31 -4.29 17.36
C CYS A 262 -5.29 -4.60 18.46
N GLY A 263 -5.47 -4.11 19.69
CA GLY A 263 -4.64 -4.46 20.85
C GLY A 263 -3.37 -3.62 21.04
N ILE A 264 -3.31 -2.40 20.49
CA ILE A 264 -2.11 -1.53 20.58
C ILE A 264 -1.65 -1.24 22.02
N ILE A 265 -2.56 -1.35 23.00
CA ILE A 265 -2.29 -1.11 24.42
C ILE A 265 -1.30 -2.14 24.98
N GLY A 266 -1.41 -3.40 24.55
CA GLY A 266 -0.47 -4.46 24.91
C GLY A 266 0.95 -4.13 24.44
N SER A 267 1.08 -3.62 23.22
CA SER A 267 2.36 -3.17 22.65
C SER A 267 2.99 -2.05 23.50
N PHE A 268 2.19 -1.06 23.91
CA PHE A 268 2.68 0.01 24.77
C PHE A 268 3.17 -0.48 26.13
N HIS A 269 2.49 -1.45 26.75
CA HIS A 269 2.99 -2.04 28.00
C HIS A 269 4.38 -2.63 27.84
N GLY A 270 4.66 -3.30 26.72
CA GLY A 270 5.97 -3.84 26.39
C GLY A 270 7.08 -2.78 26.40
N ILE A 271 6.82 -1.60 25.81
CA ILE A 271 7.76 -0.48 25.70
C ILE A 271 8.25 0.01 27.06
N TYR A 272 7.35 0.13 28.04
CA TYR A 272 7.69 0.61 29.38
C TYR A 272 8.24 -0.48 30.30
N CYS A 273 8.01 -1.76 29.99
CA CYS A 273 8.57 -2.89 30.74
C CYS A 273 9.98 -3.27 30.29
N LEU A 274 10.36 -2.96 29.06
CA LEU A 274 11.64 -3.31 28.45
C LEU A 274 12.67 -2.15 28.51
N PRO A 275 13.98 -2.43 28.38
CA PRO A 275 15.04 -1.43 28.53
C PRO A 275 15.19 -0.52 27.29
N TYR A 276 14.08 -0.10 26.69
CA TYR A 276 14.05 0.85 25.57
C TYR A 276 14.56 2.24 25.95
N SER A 277 15.11 2.95 24.97
CA SER A 277 15.61 4.31 25.14
C SER A 277 14.53 5.31 25.57
N SER A 278 14.97 6.42 26.17
CA SER A 278 14.09 7.54 26.51
C SER A 278 13.39 8.13 25.28
N ARG A 279 14.03 8.08 24.10
CA ARG A 279 13.45 8.51 22.83
C ARG A 279 12.23 7.66 22.48
N SER A 280 12.37 6.34 22.45
CA SER A 280 11.28 5.41 22.12
C SER A 280 10.10 5.57 23.07
N ARG A 281 10.37 5.67 24.38
CA ARG A 281 9.32 5.92 25.40
C ARG A 281 8.65 7.28 25.21
N THR A 282 9.38 8.33 24.83
CA THR A 282 8.80 9.67 24.62
C THR A 282 7.83 9.66 23.45
N VAL A 283 8.23 9.09 22.32
CA VAL A 283 7.40 9.03 21.10
C VAL A 283 6.14 8.20 21.36
N CYS A 284 6.28 7.07 22.05
CA CYS A 284 5.14 6.25 22.44
C CYS A 284 4.23 6.97 23.46
N SER A 285 4.78 7.79 24.36
CA SER A 285 3.98 8.62 25.29
C SER A 285 3.07 9.59 24.52
N TYR A 286 3.61 10.24 23.48
CA TYR A 286 2.82 11.13 22.62
C TYR A 286 1.74 10.36 21.87
N LEU A 287 2.06 9.18 21.34
CA LEU A 287 1.07 8.36 20.64
C LEU A 287 -0.07 7.90 21.57
N ILE A 288 0.26 7.42 22.77
CA ILE A 288 -0.70 7.05 23.81
C ILE A 288 -1.64 8.22 24.11
N PHE A 289 -1.08 9.42 24.25
CA PHE A 289 -1.85 10.62 24.51
C PHE A 289 -2.81 10.96 23.36
N ASN A 290 -2.34 10.90 22.12
CA ASN A 290 -3.19 11.14 20.94
C ASN A 290 -4.36 10.15 20.89
N ILE A 291 -4.12 8.87 21.20
CA ILE A 291 -5.17 7.84 21.27
C ILE A 291 -6.17 8.18 22.38
N LEU A 292 -5.68 8.48 23.58
CA LEU A 292 -6.53 8.85 24.73
C LEU A 292 -7.43 10.07 24.44
N CYS A 293 -6.94 11.04 23.67
CA CYS A 293 -7.68 12.25 23.33
C CYS A 293 -8.75 12.05 22.25
N SER A 294 -8.59 11.03 21.39
CA SER A 294 -9.37 10.91 20.15
C SER A 294 -10.26 9.68 20.07
N ALA A 295 -9.94 8.62 20.82
CA ALA A 295 -10.80 7.44 20.88
C ALA A 295 -12.13 7.72 21.58
N ASN A 296 -13.14 6.94 21.21
CA ASN A 296 -14.47 7.06 21.77
C ASN A 296 -14.51 6.56 23.22
N ALA A 297 -15.24 7.24 24.09
CA ALA A 297 -15.42 6.82 25.49
C ALA A 297 -15.86 5.35 25.63
N SER A 298 -16.63 4.82 24.67
CA SER A 298 -17.09 3.43 24.66
C SER A 298 -15.99 2.40 24.41
N THR A 299 -14.90 2.74 23.71
CA THR A 299 -13.78 1.82 23.44
C THR A 299 -12.87 1.63 24.65
N PHE A 300 -12.85 2.60 25.58
CA PHE A 300 -12.16 2.47 26.87
C PHE A 300 -12.89 1.59 27.89
N GLY A 301 -14.19 1.34 27.67
CA GLY A 301 -15.03 0.60 28.62
C GLY A 301 -14.76 -0.91 28.68
N GLN A 302 -13.91 -1.45 27.81
CA GLN A 302 -13.65 -2.89 27.71
C GLN A 302 -12.33 -3.35 28.34
N GLU A 303 -11.44 -2.46 28.78
CA GLU A 303 -10.08 -2.86 29.21
C GLU A 303 -9.61 -2.14 30.49
N ASP A 304 -9.49 -2.89 31.59
CA ASP A 304 -8.79 -2.50 32.83
C ASP A 304 -7.27 -2.20 32.61
N GLU A 305 -6.78 -2.28 31.37
CA GLU A 305 -5.38 -2.20 30.98
C GLU A 305 -4.85 -0.77 30.78
N TRP A 306 -5.75 0.22 30.61
CA TRP A 306 -5.38 1.62 30.41
C TRP A 306 -4.83 2.28 31.67
N LEU A 307 -5.43 2.02 32.83
CA LEU A 307 -5.03 2.67 34.08
C LEU A 307 -3.56 2.39 34.44
N PRO A 308 -3.07 1.13 34.42
CA PRO A 308 -1.65 0.86 34.66
C PRO A 308 -0.72 1.50 33.63
N LEU A 309 -1.15 1.59 32.36
CA LEU A 309 -0.35 2.21 31.30
C LEU A 309 -0.21 3.73 31.53
N VAL A 310 -1.33 4.42 31.78
CA VAL A 310 -1.36 5.85 32.07
C VAL A 310 -0.48 6.19 33.28
N LEU A 311 -0.52 5.37 34.34
CA LEU A 311 0.34 5.56 35.51
C LEU A 311 1.84 5.44 35.16
N LYS A 312 2.23 4.47 34.32
CA LYS A 312 3.61 4.34 33.85
C LYS A 312 4.06 5.54 33.00
N VAL A 313 3.19 6.03 32.12
CA VAL A 313 3.44 7.22 31.29
C VAL A 313 3.63 8.45 32.17
N LEU A 314 2.73 8.67 33.14
CA LEU A 314 2.81 9.77 34.09
C LEU A 314 4.11 9.75 34.90
N LEU A 315 4.50 8.58 35.43
CA LEU A 315 5.77 8.41 36.12
C LEU A 315 6.95 8.75 35.19
N PHE A 316 6.94 8.23 33.96
CA PHE A 316 7.99 8.54 33.00
C PHE A 316 8.11 10.05 32.72
N CYS A 317 6.97 10.73 32.49
CA CYS A 317 6.94 12.17 32.27
C CYS A 317 7.43 12.97 33.49
N LEU A 318 7.02 12.59 34.70
CA LEU A 318 7.43 13.23 35.96
C LEU A 318 8.94 13.17 36.20
N PHE A 319 9.58 12.04 35.85
CA PHE A 319 11.00 11.82 36.15
C PHE A 319 11.95 12.18 35.00
N ASN A 320 11.48 12.25 33.75
CA ASN A 320 12.37 12.38 32.59
C ASN A 320 12.03 13.52 31.60
N LEU A 321 10.85 14.13 31.63
CA LEU A 321 10.46 15.19 30.70
C LEU A 321 10.30 16.55 31.43
N ASN A 322 10.83 17.62 30.84
CA ASN A 322 10.68 18.98 31.37
C ASN A 322 9.19 19.38 31.42
N LEU A 323 8.79 20.05 32.51
CA LEU A 323 7.43 20.40 32.96
C LEU A 323 6.44 21.03 31.94
N VAL A 324 6.84 21.34 30.71
CA VAL A 324 5.98 22.01 29.72
C VAL A 324 4.97 21.03 29.10
N SER A 325 5.40 19.81 28.76
CA SER A 325 4.49 18.73 28.29
C SER A 325 3.57 18.21 29.40
N TYR A 326 3.96 18.42 30.66
CA TYR A 326 3.24 18.00 31.87
C TYR A 326 1.94 18.79 32.11
N ILE A 327 1.90 20.07 31.71
CA ILE A 327 0.72 20.94 31.89
C ILE A 327 -0.43 20.51 30.95
N GLN A 328 -0.12 20.09 29.72
CA GLN A 328 -1.13 19.57 28.78
C GLN A 328 -1.75 18.26 29.27
N ILE A 329 -0.96 17.39 29.91
CA ILE A 329 -1.42 16.11 30.47
C ILE A 329 -2.38 16.31 31.65
N ILE A 330 -2.09 17.27 32.54
CA ILE A 330 -2.97 17.58 33.67
C ILE A 330 -4.29 18.23 33.22
N LEU A 331 -4.24 19.14 32.24
CA LEU A 331 -5.44 19.83 31.75
C LEU A 331 -6.45 18.86 31.12
N LEU A 332 -5.96 17.86 30.38
CA LEU A 332 -6.82 16.84 29.75
C LEU A 332 -7.46 15.86 30.74
N PHE A 333 -6.74 15.45 31.79
CA PHE A 333 -7.34 14.63 32.86
C PHE A 333 -8.25 15.43 33.81
N ALA A 334 -8.10 16.76 33.87
CA ALA A 334 -8.95 17.65 34.66
C ALA A 334 -10.26 18.03 33.94
N GLY A 335 -10.47 17.61 32.69
CA GLY A 335 -11.69 17.87 31.92
C GLY A 335 -11.86 19.34 31.52
N TYR A 336 -10.78 20.00 31.06
CA TYR A 336 -10.80 21.34 30.49
C TYR A 336 -10.35 21.38 29.03
#